data_AF-A0A7W4K3W1-F1
#
_entry.id   AF-A0A7W4K3W1-F1
#
_cell.length_a   1.000
_cell.length_b   1.000
_cell.length_c   1.000
_cell.angle_alpha   90.00
_cell.angle_beta   90.00
_cell.angle_gamma   90.00
#
_symmetry.space_group_name_H-M   'P 1'
#
loop_
_entity.id
_entity.type
_entity.pdbx_description
1 polymer ?
#
loop_
_entity_poly.entity_id
_entity_poly.type
_entity_poly.pdbx_seq_one_letter_code
_entity_poly.pdbx_strand_id
1 'polypeptide(L)'
;MANRKYPANSYEGQAQKFVEPLWLKDELGNYAFSSTTTFLQYRQFFFFIFAAHAVPHYQSTIDNLALINNSGDFVHLPEITLKYRIYRDLDIVVCQLLGKPPNINHFDLSAVSTRTKFKENTLNWVGFPAAKATAFFHHTKIKAGKVGEKIEKVEGGVPLHRTAEFNIIGAAFLNDDGLHVTAEFSDRNVTYAFEGRKSKAHSPQGMSGGALFQAPLCYRGRPTSLIDFFNFRGMGIEYAKNIIKAISRTRIIELLEEILQDD
;
A
#
# COMPACT_ATOMS: atom_id res chain seq x y z
N MET A 1 12.64 4.51 -22.89
CA MET A 1 12.21 4.21 -21.51
C MET A 1 12.59 2.76 -21.21
N ALA A 2 13.52 2.52 -20.28
CA ALA A 2 13.88 1.16 -19.91
C ALA A 2 12.70 0.52 -19.15
N ASN A 3 12.23 -0.63 -19.64
CA ASN A 3 11.17 -1.43 -19.02
C ASN A 3 11.64 -1.86 -17.61
N ARG A 4 11.11 -1.22 -16.56
CA ARG A 4 11.35 -1.59 -15.17
C ARG A 4 10.61 -2.91 -14.90
N LYS A 5 11.33 -4.02 -14.80
CA LYS A 5 10.76 -5.33 -14.49
C LYS A 5 11.33 -5.82 -13.17
N TYR A 6 10.56 -5.69 -12.08
CA TYR A 6 10.75 -6.57 -10.93
C TYR A 6 10.09 -7.91 -11.28
N PRO A 7 10.81 -9.04 -11.32
CA PRO A 7 10.16 -10.34 -11.46
C PRO A 7 9.09 -10.50 -10.37
N ALA A 8 7.93 -11.08 -10.68
CA ALA A 8 6.82 -11.20 -9.72
C ALA A 8 7.20 -12.00 -8.45
N ASN A 9 8.27 -12.80 -8.51
CA ASN A 9 8.81 -13.58 -7.40
C ASN A 9 10.06 -12.95 -6.75
N SER A 10 10.49 -11.78 -7.20
CA SER A 10 11.52 -10.99 -6.51
C SER A 10 11.00 -10.46 -5.17
N TYR A 11 11.91 -10.07 -4.28
CA TYR A 11 11.55 -9.48 -3.00
C TYR A 11 10.66 -8.25 -3.17
N GLU A 12 11.01 -7.35 -4.08
CA GLU A 12 10.26 -6.13 -4.38
C GLU A 12 8.92 -6.43 -5.05
N GLY A 13 8.89 -7.40 -5.98
CA GLY A 13 7.65 -7.85 -6.60
C GLY A 13 6.68 -8.49 -5.59
N GLN A 14 7.19 -9.16 -4.56
CA GLN A 14 6.38 -9.68 -3.46
C GLN A 14 5.94 -8.57 -2.49
N ALA A 15 6.77 -7.57 -2.23
CA ALA A 15 6.43 -6.40 -1.42
C ALA A 15 5.32 -5.55 -2.06
N GLN A 16 5.34 -5.39 -3.39
CA GLN A 16 4.29 -4.67 -4.12
C GLN A 16 2.91 -5.29 -3.89
N LYS A 17 2.81 -6.63 -3.85
CA LYS A 17 1.52 -7.34 -3.73
C LYS A 17 0.78 -7.12 -2.42
N PHE A 18 1.37 -6.40 -1.45
CA PHE A 18 0.68 -5.97 -0.23
C PHE A 18 -0.01 -4.62 -0.36
N VAL A 19 0.17 -3.92 -1.49
CA VAL A 19 -0.38 -2.60 -1.72
C VAL A 19 -0.99 -2.45 -3.12
N GLU A 20 -2.00 -1.61 -3.25
CA GLU A 20 -2.62 -1.25 -4.55
C GLU A 20 -2.82 0.27 -4.65
N PRO A 21 -2.81 0.85 -5.87
CA PRO A 21 -3.12 2.26 -6.06
C PRO A 21 -4.62 2.50 -5.91
N LEU A 22 -4.97 3.53 -5.16
CA LEU A 22 -6.34 3.96 -4.92
C LEU A 22 -6.73 5.10 -5.86
N TRP A 23 -7.93 5.03 -6.41
CA TRP A 23 -8.44 5.99 -7.39
C TRP A 23 -9.73 6.65 -6.90
N LEU A 24 -9.84 7.96 -7.09
CA LEU A 24 -11.02 8.74 -6.76
C LEU A 24 -11.78 9.07 -8.05
N LYS A 25 -13.07 8.71 -8.07
CA LYS A 25 -14.01 9.03 -9.15
C LYS A 25 -14.59 10.43 -8.95
N ASP A 26 -14.62 11.21 -10.03
CA ASP A 26 -15.33 12.50 -10.05
C ASP A 26 -16.79 12.36 -10.53
N GLU A 27 -17.55 13.44 -10.44
CA GLU A 27 -18.97 13.48 -10.84
C GLU A 27 -19.21 13.18 -12.32
N LEU A 28 -18.18 13.37 -13.17
CA LEU A 28 -18.23 13.09 -14.60
C LEU A 28 -17.82 11.65 -14.93
N GLY A 29 -17.50 10.84 -13.91
CA GLY A 29 -17.07 9.45 -14.04
C GLY A 29 -15.63 9.28 -14.49
N ASN A 30 -14.80 10.32 -14.39
CA ASN A 30 -13.36 10.21 -14.56
C ASN A 30 -12.72 9.74 -13.25
N TYR A 31 -11.47 9.26 -13.32
CA TYR A 31 -10.73 8.80 -12.15
C TYR A 31 -9.38 9.51 -12.04
N ALA A 32 -9.07 10.00 -10.85
CA ALA A 32 -7.76 10.54 -10.49
C ALA A 32 -7.05 9.61 -9.51
N PHE A 33 -5.73 9.51 -9.63
CA PHE A 33 -4.93 8.82 -8.61
C PHE A 33 -5.07 9.57 -7.29
N SER A 34 -5.38 8.85 -6.21
CA SER A 34 -5.62 9.43 -4.88
C SER A 34 -4.47 9.11 -3.91
N SER A 35 -4.26 7.82 -3.64
CA SER A 35 -3.31 7.37 -2.63
C SER A 35 -2.95 5.89 -2.80
N THR A 36 -2.34 5.28 -1.79
CA THR A 36 -2.02 3.86 -1.71
C THR A 36 -2.96 3.14 -0.72
N THR A 37 -3.31 1.90 -1.02
CA THR A 37 -4.04 0.99 -0.12
C THR A 37 -3.11 -0.13 0.35
N THR A 38 -3.20 -0.54 1.62
CA THR A 38 -2.45 -1.67 2.20
C THR A 38 -3.38 -2.80 2.61
N PHE A 39 -3.02 -4.04 2.31
CA PHE A 39 -3.80 -5.24 2.60
C PHE A 39 -3.29 -5.99 3.85
N LEU A 40 -4.24 -6.32 4.73
CA LEU A 40 -3.98 -6.92 6.04
C LEU A 40 -4.84 -8.16 6.26
N GLN A 41 -4.32 -9.10 7.03
CA GLN A 41 -5.09 -10.19 7.59
C GLN A 41 -5.00 -10.08 9.11
N TYR A 42 -6.14 -10.20 9.80
CA TYR A 42 -6.17 -10.29 11.25
C TYR A 42 -7.16 -11.38 11.65
N ARG A 43 -6.65 -12.39 12.35
CA ARG A 43 -7.34 -13.66 12.63
C ARG A 43 -7.79 -14.29 11.31
N GLN A 44 -9.07 -14.61 11.18
CA GLN A 44 -9.67 -15.16 9.96
C GLN A 44 -10.18 -14.09 8.96
N PHE A 45 -10.08 -12.81 9.30
CA PHE A 45 -10.66 -11.71 8.52
C PHE A 45 -9.60 -11.01 7.65
N PHE A 46 -10.06 -10.49 6.52
CA PHE A 46 -9.23 -9.75 5.57
C PHE A 46 -9.66 -8.29 5.56
N PHE A 47 -8.69 -7.41 5.45
CA PHE A 47 -8.90 -5.97 5.47
C PHE A 47 -8.04 -5.30 4.43
N PHE A 48 -8.45 -4.09 4.06
CA PHE A 48 -7.51 -3.10 3.58
C PHE A 48 -7.65 -1.80 4.37
N ILE A 49 -6.56 -1.04 4.40
CA ILE A 49 -6.48 0.27 5.03
C ILE A 49 -5.85 1.28 4.07
N PHE A 50 -6.24 2.53 4.18
CA PHE A 50 -5.69 3.64 3.41
C PHE A 50 -5.85 4.95 4.19
N ALA A 51 -5.19 6.02 3.73
CA ALA A 51 -5.24 7.30 4.43
C ALA A 51 -6.61 7.99 4.28
N ALA A 52 -7.17 8.53 5.37
CA ALA A 52 -8.51 9.12 5.35
C ALA A 52 -8.62 10.35 4.44
N HIS A 53 -7.56 11.15 4.29
CA HIS A 53 -7.54 12.28 3.37
C HIS A 53 -7.78 11.90 1.90
N ALA A 54 -7.68 10.61 1.54
CA ALA A 54 -8.09 10.12 0.23
C ALA A 54 -9.61 10.22 0.00
N VAL A 55 -10.42 10.21 1.06
CA VAL A 55 -11.86 10.49 1.03
C VAL A 55 -12.04 12.00 1.15
N PRO A 56 -12.68 12.69 0.18
CA PRO A 56 -12.92 14.13 0.27
C PRO A 56 -13.61 14.53 1.59
N HIS A 57 -13.22 15.65 2.19
CA HIS A 57 -13.69 16.06 3.53
C HIS A 57 -15.21 16.23 3.63
N TYR A 58 -15.88 16.55 2.52
CA TYR A 58 -17.34 16.71 2.46
C TYR A 58 -18.08 15.37 2.25
N GLN A 59 -17.36 14.25 2.13
CA GLN A 59 -17.92 12.91 1.98
C GLN A 59 -17.72 12.10 3.26
N SER A 60 -18.76 11.36 3.64
CA SER A 60 -18.76 10.42 4.76
C SER A 60 -18.69 8.96 4.30
N THR A 61 -18.62 8.71 3.00
CA THR A 61 -18.63 7.37 2.40
C THR A 61 -17.42 7.15 1.50
N ILE A 62 -17.16 5.88 1.16
CA ILE A 62 -16.07 5.47 0.27
C ILE A 62 -16.54 5.19 -1.16
N ASP A 63 -17.76 5.58 -1.52
CA ASP A 63 -18.44 5.12 -2.75
C ASP A 63 -17.74 5.56 -4.05
N ASN A 64 -17.04 6.69 -3.98
CA ASN A 64 -16.30 7.24 -5.11
C ASN A 64 -14.86 6.71 -5.21
N LEU A 65 -14.46 5.82 -4.31
CA LEU A 65 -13.13 5.22 -4.34
C LEU A 65 -13.17 3.88 -5.05
N ALA A 66 -12.10 3.58 -5.79
CA ALA A 66 -11.97 2.34 -6.54
C ALA A 66 -10.52 1.85 -6.61
N LEU A 67 -10.38 0.54 -6.79
CA LEU A 67 -9.14 -0.14 -7.20
C LEU A 67 -9.25 -0.54 -8.67
N ILE A 68 -8.12 -0.85 -9.31
CA ILE A 68 -8.11 -1.39 -10.68
C ILE A 68 -7.91 -2.90 -10.62
N ASN A 69 -8.81 -3.67 -11.24
CA ASN A 69 -8.67 -5.11 -11.33
C ASN A 69 -7.72 -5.54 -12.48
N ASN A 70 -7.48 -6.85 -12.60
CA ASN A 70 -6.61 -7.41 -13.64
C ASN A 70 -7.15 -7.29 -15.09
N SER A 71 -8.42 -6.92 -15.24
CA SER A 71 -9.03 -6.61 -16.55
C SER A 71 -8.85 -5.13 -16.93
N GLY A 72 -8.41 -4.30 -15.99
CA GLY A 72 -8.33 -2.85 -16.14
C GLY A 72 -9.63 -2.12 -15.78
N ASP A 73 -10.59 -2.79 -15.15
CA ASP A 73 -11.83 -2.16 -14.69
C ASP A 73 -11.64 -1.57 -13.30
N PHE A 74 -12.34 -0.45 -13.05
CA PHE A 74 -12.44 0.13 -11.71
C PHE A 74 -13.47 -0.64 -10.91
N VAL A 75 -13.04 -1.24 -9.80
CA VAL A 75 -13.90 -1.92 -8.83
C VAL A 75 -14.10 -0.97 -7.66
N HIS A 76 -15.34 -0.54 -7.43
CA HIS A 76 -15.66 0.38 -6.36
C HIS A 76 -15.48 -0.28 -4.99
N LEU A 77 -14.99 0.47 -4.01
CA LEU A 77 -14.71 -0.09 -2.69
C LEU A 77 -15.94 -0.71 -1.99
N PRO A 78 -17.16 -0.16 -2.09
CA PRO A 78 -18.36 -0.79 -1.52
C PRO A 78 -18.65 -2.19 -2.08
N GLU A 79 -18.24 -2.49 -3.32
CA GLU A 79 -18.49 -3.81 -3.94
C GLU A 79 -17.66 -4.94 -3.31
N ILE A 80 -16.56 -4.58 -2.62
CA ILE A 80 -15.61 -5.54 -2.03
C ILE A 80 -15.53 -5.43 -0.50
N THR A 81 -16.26 -4.48 0.08
CA THR A 81 -16.20 -4.14 1.51
C THR A 81 -17.47 -4.60 2.23
N LEU A 82 -17.32 -5.35 3.31
CA LEU A 82 -18.41 -5.76 4.19
C LEU A 82 -18.85 -4.61 5.10
N LYS A 83 -17.89 -4.01 5.80
CA LYS A 83 -18.06 -2.84 6.67
C LYS A 83 -16.81 -2.00 6.68
N TYR A 84 -16.96 -0.69 6.92
CA TYR A 84 -15.82 0.22 7.02
C TYR A 84 -16.05 1.29 8.08
N ARG A 85 -14.96 1.90 8.53
CA ARG A 85 -14.99 3.09 9.39
C ARG A 85 -13.91 4.08 8.95
N ILE A 86 -14.28 5.37 8.92
CA ILE A 86 -13.39 6.49 8.57
C ILE A 86 -12.98 7.20 9.86
N TYR A 87 -11.73 7.06 10.26
CA TYR A 87 -11.13 7.74 11.41
C TYR A 87 -10.36 8.98 10.92
N ARG A 88 -11.08 10.10 10.79
CA ARG A 88 -10.54 11.37 10.25
C ARG A 88 -9.43 11.95 11.10
N ASP A 89 -9.54 11.83 12.41
CA ASP A 89 -8.60 12.30 13.42
C ASP A 89 -7.27 11.54 13.39
N LEU A 90 -7.31 10.25 13.04
CA LEU A 90 -6.14 9.39 12.88
C LEU A 90 -5.62 9.33 11.44
N ASP A 91 -6.34 9.93 10.49
CA ASP A 91 -6.07 9.86 9.06
C ASP A 91 -6.03 8.43 8.49
N ILE A 92 -6.98 7.57 8.89
CA ILE A 92 -7.11 6.20 8.38
C ILE A 92 -8.55 5.81 8.10
N VAL A 93 -8.73 5.04 7.03
CA VAL A 93 -9.94 4.26 6.78
C VAL A 93 -9.62 2.80 6.95
N VAL A 94 -10.49 2.09 7.66
CA VAL A 94 -10.41 0.64 7.86
C VAL A 94 -11.60 0.00 7.16
N CYS A 95 -11.33 -0.93 6.24
CA CYS A 95 -12.34 -1.65 5.49
C CYS A 95 -12.17 -3.16 5.70
N GLN A 96 -13.21 -3.81 6.24
CA GLN A 96 -13.30 -5.26 6.25
C GLN A 96 -13.75 -5.76 4.88
N LEU A 97 -13.03 -6.72 4.32
CA LEU A 97 -13.32 -7.30 3.00
C LEU A 97 -14.38 -8.40 3.08
N LEU A 98 -15.15 -8.57 2.00
CA LEU A 98 -16.09 -9.69 1.83
C LEU A 98 -15.40 -11.07 1.79
N GLY A 99 -14.11 -11.09 1.43
CA GLY A 99 -13.29 -12.29 1.35
C GLY A 99 -11.86 -11.96 0.95
N LYS A 100 -11.01 -12.99 0.82
CA LYS A 100 -9.62 -12.83 0.40
C LYS A 100 -9.53 -12.47 -1.10
N PRO A 101 -8.97 -11.31 -1.47
CA PRO A 101 -8.72 -10.99 -2.86
C PRO A 101 -7.69 -11.96 -3.48
N PRO A 102 -7.89 -12.40 -4.74
CA PRO A 102 -6.94 -13.26 -5.42
C PRO A 102 -5.65 -12.50 -5.75
N ASN A 103 -4.51 -13.18 -5.71
CA ASN A 103 -3.20 -12.66 -6.11
C ASN A 103 -2.66 -11.46 -5.32
N ILE A 104 -3.27 -11.14 -4.17
CA ILE A 104 -2.84 -10.09 -3.23
C ILE A 104 -2.28 -10.74 -1.96
N ASN A 105 -1.12 -10.26 -1.53
CA ASN A 105 -0.50 -10.62 -0.27
C ASN A 105 -1.12 -9.81 0.87
N HIS A 106 -1.19 -10.40 2.06
CA HIS A 106 -1.73 -9.73 3.24
C HIS A 106 -0.71 -9.80 4.36
N PHE A 107 -0.50 -8.68 5.05
CA PHE A 107 0.28 -8.71 6.29
C PHE A 107 -0.56 -9.40 7.36
N ASP A 108 -0.16 -10.59 7.77
CA ASP A 108 -0.80 -11.31 8.86
C ASP A 108 -0.40 -10.69 10.20
N LEU A 109 -1.35 -9.97 10.81
CA LEU A 109 -1.17 -9.29 12.09
C LEU A 109 -1.42 -10.21 13.30
N SER A 110 -1.88 -11.43 13.09
CA SER A 110 -2.00 -12.45 14.15
C SER A 110 -0.78 -13.36 14.21
N ALA A 111 -0.01 -13.45 13.13
CA ALA A 111 1.22 -14.21 13.10
C ALA A 111 2.42 -13.41 13.63
N VAL A 112 3.42 -14.14 14.11
CA VAL A 112 4.75 -13.62 14.47
C VAL A 112 5.80 -14.54 13.86
N SER A 113 6.79 -13.99 13.15
CA SER A 113 7.89 -14.82 12.66
C SER A 113 8.72 -15.31 13.84
N THR A 114 8.94 -16.62 13.91
CA THR A 114 9.82 -17.27 14.89
C THR A 114 11.19 -17.59 14.31
N ARG A 115 11.38 -17.34 13.00
CA ARG A 115 12.56 -17.75 12.24
C ARG A 115 13.37 -16.57 11.72
N THR A 116 12.87 -15.34 11.76
CA THR A 116 13.60 -14.19 11.23
C THR A 116 14.02 -13.23 12.33
N LYS A 117 15.27 -12.78 12.29
CA LYS A 117 15.69 -11.56 12.98
C LYS A 117 15.58 -10.41 11.99
N PHE A 118 14.83 -9.37 12.33
CA PHE A 118 14.64 -8.20 11.46
C PHE A 118 15.66 -7.11 11.72
N LYS A 119 15.84 -6.20 10.73
CA LYS A 119 16.69 -5.01 10.88
C LYS A 119 15.94 -3.95 11.70
N GLU A 120 16.21 -3.90 13.00
CA GLU A 120 15.45 -3.06 13.95
C GLU A 120 15.53 -1.55 13.65
N ASN A 121 16.70 -1.07 13.20
CA ASN A 121 16.96 0.36 13.01
C ASN A 121 16.52 0.91 11.64
N THR A 122 15.84 0.10 10.82
CA THR A 122 15.44 0.49 9.46
C THR A 122 14.02 0.08 9.15
N LEU A 123 13.26 1.01 8.56
CA LEU A 123 11.95 0.73 7.98
C LEU A 123 12.01 0.88 6.46
N ASN A 124 11.21 0.07 5.78
CA ASN A 124 10.91 0.25 4.37
C ASN A 124 9.48 0.74 4.26
N TRP A 125 9.23 1.73 3.42
CA TRP A 125 7.89 2.20 3.09
C TRP A 125 7.57 1.86 1.63
N VAL A 126 6.57 1.02 1.41
CA VAL A 126 6.10 0.65 0.07
C VAL A 126 4.79 1.35 -0.26
N GLY A 127 4.70 1.89 -1.47
CA GLY A 127 3.48 2.54 -1.97
C GLY A 127 3.68 3.15 -3.35
N PHE A 128 2.70 3.93 -3.81
CA PHE A 128 2.68 4.50 -5.16
C PHE A 128 2.86 6.02 -5.12
N PRO A 129 4.03 6.54 -5.54
CA PRO A 129 4.19 7.97 -5.71
C PRO A 129 3.27 8.53 -6.81
N ALA A 130 2.63 9.66 -6.56
CA ALA A 130 1.77 10.33 -7.53
C ALA A 130 2.50 10.67 -8.83
N ALA A 131 3.79 11.04 -8.75
CA ALA A 131 4.63 11.34 -9.91
C ALA A 131 4.89 10.11 -10.82
N LYS A 132 4.62 8.90 -10.32
CA LYS A 132 4.75 7.63 -11.06
C LYS A 132 3.40 6.97 -11.33
N ALA A 133 2.30 7.65 -11.03
CA ALA A 133 0.95 7.22 -11.35
C ALA A 133 0.45 7.92 -12.62
N THR A 134 -0.44 7.26 -13.35
CA THR A 134 -1.29 7.96 -14.32
C THR A 134 -2.14 8.94 -13.53
N ALA A 135 -1.90 10.23 -13.66
CA ALA A 135 -2.62 11.21 -12.85
C ALA A 135 -4.14 11.14 -13.02
N PHE A 136 -4.61 10.85 -14.24
CA PHE A 136 -6.02 10.95 -14.59
C PHE A 136 -6.44 10.01 -15.73
N PHE A 137 -7.62 9.40 -15.58
CA PHE A 137 -8.32 8.62 -16.59
C PHE A 137 -9.67 9.25 -16.92
N HIS A 138 -9.80 9.77 -18.14
CA HIS A 138 -11.06 10.32 -18.64
C HIS A 138 -12.08 9.21 -18.92
N HIS A 139 -13.35 9.41 -18.58
CA HIS A 139 -14.42 8.41 -18.68
C HIS A 139 -14.57 7.81 -20.09
N THR A 140 -14.33 8.57 -21.15
CA THR A 140 -14.36 8.05 -22.54
C THR A 140 -13.27 7.01 -22.81
N LYS A 141 -12.08 7.17 -22.22
CA LYS A 141 -11.00 6.18 -22.33
C LYS A 141 -11.30 4.90 -21.55
N ILE A 142 -11.97 5.05 -20.41
CA ILE A 142 -12.41 3.93 -19.57
C ILE A 142 -13.44 3.09 -20.33
N LYS A 143 -14.49 3.73 -20.86
CA LYS A 143 -15.52 3.05 -21.69
C LYS A 143 -14.93 2.37 -22.92
N ALA A 144 -13.85 2.91 -23.46
CA ALA A 144 -13.12 2.32 -24.59
C ALA A 144 -12.13 1.21 -24.21
N GLY A 145 -12.08 0.77 -22.94
CA GLY A 145 -11.19 -0.29 -22.47
C GLY A 145 -9.70 0.09 -22.42
N LYS A 146 -9.35 1.37 -22.55
CA LYS A 146 -7.95 1.84 -22.65
C LYS A 146 -7.16 1.69 -21.35
N VAL A 147 -7.82 1.44 -20.23
CA VAL A 147 -7.15 1.14 -18.96
C VAL A 147 -6.56 -0.27 -18.99
N GLY A 148 -7.27 -1.23 -19.59
CA GLY A 148 -6.80 -2.61 -19.77
C GLY A 148 -5.52 -2.71 -20.60
N GLU A 149 -5.29 -1.79 -21.54
CA GLU A 149 -4.03 -1.70 -22.30
C GLU A 149 -2.81 -1.39 -21.41
N LYS A 150 -3.03 -0.86 -20.20
CA LYS A 150 -2.00 -0.62 -19.19
C LYS A 150 -1.81 -1.80 -18.25
N ILE A 151 -2.53 -2.91 -18.44
CA ILE A 151 -2.35 -4.14 -17.68
C ILE A 151 -1.59 -5.14 -18.55
N GLU A 152 -0.31 -5.34 -18.26
CA GLU A 152 0.51 -6.32 -18.98
C GLU A 152 0.27 -7.70 -18.39
N LYS A 153 -0.39 -8.57 -19.16
CA LYS A 153 -0.57 -9.98 -18.80
C LYS A 153 0.78 -10.69 -18.89
N VAL A 154 1.22 -11.29 -17.79
CA VAL A 154 2.45 -12.08 -17.71
C VAL A 154 2.05 -13.55 -17.63
N GLU A 155 2.57 -14.37 -18.53
CA GLU A 155 2.29 -15.81 -18.56
C GLU A 155 2.73 -16.47 -17.24
N GLY A 156 1.81 -17.19 -16.59
CA GLY A 156 2.05 -17.84 -15.29
C GLY A 156 2.29 -16.89 -14.11
N GLY A 157 2.01 -15.59 -14.25
CA GLY A 157 2.34 -14.56 -13.25
C GLY A 157 1.18 -13.64 -12.87
N VAL A 158 1.44 -12.79 -11.87
CA VAL A 158 0.55 -11.68 -11.50
C VAL A 158 0.65 -10.59 -12.57
N PRO A 159 -0.47 -10.05 -13.09
CA PRO A 159 -0.45 -8.98 -14.09
C PRO A 159 0.31 -7.76 -13.59
N LEU A 160 1.08 -7.14 -14.50
CA LEU A 160 1.80 -5.91 -14.18
C LEU A 160 0.92 -4.70 -14.49
N HIS A 161 0.56 -3.98 -13.44
CA HIS A 161 -0.20 -2.73 -13.53
C HIS A 161 0.75 -1.59 -13.92
N ARG A 162 0.63 -1.08 -15.15
CA ARG A 162 1.34 0.13 -15.63
C ARG A 162 0.52 1.41 -15.40
N THR A 163 -0.53 1.31 -14.59
CA THR A 163 -1.39 2.44 -14.19
C THR A 163 -0.70 3.29 -13.12
N ALA A 164 0.12 2.67 -12.27
CA ALA A 164 1.04 3.32 -11.35
C ALA A 164 2.27 2.44 -11.06
N GLU A 165 3.45 3.04 -10.89
CA GLU A 165 4.64 2.32 -10.46
C GLU A 165 4.88 2.50 -8.96
N PHE A 166 5.08 1.39 -8.24
CA PHE A 166 5.40 1.44 -6.82
C PHE A 166 6.85 1.88 -6.57
N ASN A 167 7.11 2.38 -5.37
CA ASN A 167 8.44 2.59 -4.81
C ASN A 167 8.54 1.88 -3.46
N ILE A 168 9.74 1.40 -3.12
CA ILE A 168 10.12 1.02 -1.77
C ILE A 168 11.21 1.99 -1.32
N ILE A 169 10.97 2.69 -0.22
CA ILE A 169 11.88 3.68 0.34
C ILE A 169 12.44 3.14 1.65
N GLY A 170 13.76 3.08 1.78
CA GLY A 170 14.43 2.79 3.05
C GLY A 170 14.53 4.06 3.90
N ALA A 171 14.16 3.96 5.18
CA ALA A 171 14.17 5.02 6.17
C ALA A 171 14.79 4.54 7.48
N ALA A 172 15.46 5.43 8.20
CA ALA A 172 15.97 5.16 9.54
C ALA A 172 14.81 5.16 10.53
N PHE A 173 14.68 4.11 11.33
CA PHE A 173 13.66 4.07 12.38
C PHE A 173 14.01 5.09 13.48
N LEU A 174 13.02 5.88 13.92
CA LEU A 174 13.20 6.87 14.98
C LEU A 174 12.49 6.46 16.27
N ASN A 175 11.17 6.26 16.20
CA ASN A 175 10.34 6.00 17.38
C ASN A 175 9.07 5.21 17.06
N ASP A 176 8.55 4.50 18.06
CA ASP A 176 7.24 3.85 18.10
C ASP A 176 6.62 4.08 19.49
N ASP A 177 5.59 4.90 19.58
CA ASP A 177 4.92 5.25 20.84
C ASP A 177 3.66 4.40 21.11
N GLY A 178 3.44 3.35 20.31
CA GLY A 178 2.24 2.52 20.36
C GLY A 178 1.07 3.08 19.55
N LEU A 179 1.01 4.38 19.27
CA LEU A 179 0.01 5.00 18.40
C LEU A 179 0.58 5.29 17.00
N HIS A 180 1.80 5.79 16.97
CA HIS A 180 2.51 6.22 15.78
C HIS A 180 3.90 5.60 15.69
N VAL A 181 4.32 5.38 14.45
CA VAL A 181 5.69 5.06 14.10
C VAL A 181 6.26 6.22 13.30
N THR A 182 7.50 6.60 13.59
CA THR A 182 8.21 7.66 12.86
C THR A 182 9.53 7.15 12.31
N ALA A 183 9.87 7.61 11.11
CA ALA A 183 11.10 7.26 10.44
C ALA A 183 11.69 8.47 9.69
N GLU A 184 13.00 8.55 9.59
CA GLU A 184 13.70 9.56 8.81
C GLU A 184 14.10 9.02 7.45
N PHE A 185 13.69 9.72 6.39
CA PHE A 185 14.10 9.43 5.02
C PHE A 185 14.98 10.55 4.48
N SER A 186 16.23 10.23 4.17
CA SER A 186 17.13 11.15 3.47
C SER A 186 16.78 11.20 1.99
N ASP A 187 16.30 12.36 1.53
CA ASP A 187 16.01 12.60 0.11
C ASP A 187 17.27 12.87 -0.73
N ARG A 188 18.47 12.89 -0.13
CA ARG A 188 19.73 13.20 -0.81
C ARG A 188 20.54 11.95 -1.12
N ASN A 189 21.17 11.94 -2.30
CA ASN A 189 22.13 10.93 -2.73
C ASN A 189 21.60 9.48 -2.63
N VAL A 190 20.36 9.27 -3.05
CA VAL A 190 19.72 7.95 -3.01
C VAL A 190 20.18 7.07 -4.17
N THR A 191 20.15 5.75 -3.98
CA THR A 191 20.43 4.77 -5.03
C THR A 191 19.21 3.90 -5.26
N TYR A 192 18.71 3.92 -6.49
CA TYR A 192 17.61 3.06 -6.93
C TYR A 192 18.16 1.84 -7.65
N ALA A 193 17.54 0.67 -7.44
CA ALA A 193 17.95 -0.60 -8.06
C ALA A 193 18.10 -0.52 -9.58
N PHE A 194 17.22 0.23 -10.27
CA PHE A 194 17.21 0.34 -11.73
C PHE A 194 17.60 1.70 -12.28
N GLU A 195 17.55 2.77 -11.48
CA GLU A 195 17.88 4.13 -11.93
C GLU A 195 19.29 4.56 -11.50
N GLY A 196 19.98 3.71 -10.75
CA GLY A 196 21.27 4.02 -10.16
C GLY A 196 21.18 5.15 -9.15
N ARG A 197 22.30 5.87 -8.98
CA ARG A 197 22.40 6.98 -8.04
C ARG A 197 21.67 8.22 -8.56
N LYS A 198 20.91 8.87 -7.69
CA LYS A 198 20.25 10.17 -7.93
C LYS A 198 20.65 11.15 -6.85
N SER A 199 20.84 12.42 -7.22
CA SER A 199 21.16 13.48 -6.26
C SER A 199 19.98 13.76 -5.32
N LYS A 200 18.75 13.64 -5.83
CA LYS A 200 17.51 13.78 -5.08
C LYS A 200 16.59 12.58 -5.32
N ALA A 201 15.90 12.15 -4.28
CA ALA A 201 14.89 11.11 -4.35
C ALA A 201 13.63 11.55 -5.09
N HIS A 202 12.92 10.57 -5.64
CA HIS A 202 11.51 10.70 -6.03
C HIS A 202 10.69 11.17 -4.84
N SER A 203 9.78 12.11 -5.07
CA SER A 203 8.85 12.57 -4.04
C SER A 203 8.00 11.39 -3.56
N PRO A 204 7.87 11.17 -2.23
CA PRO A 204 6.97 10.16 -1.68
C PRO A 204 5.50 10.61 -1.67
N GLN A 205 5.20 11.82 -2.15
CA GLN A 205 3.82 12.30 -2.29
C GLN A 205 2.96 11.28 -3.05
N GLY A 206 1.80 10.93 -2.49
CA GLY A 206 0.89 9.88 -3.01
C GLY A 206 1.08 8.50 -2.38
N MET A 207 2.18 8.26 -1.64
CA MET A 207 2.43 6.99 -0.95
C MET A 207 1.65 6.85 0.38
N SER A 208 0.86 7.86 0.78
CA SER A 208 -0.01 7.75 1.96
C SER A 208 -0.93 6.54 1.83
N GLY A 209 -1.14 5.85 2.94
CA GLY A 209 -1.78 4.54 3.01
C GLY A 209 -0.88 3.35 2.66
N GLY A 210 0.38 3.57 2.27
CA GLY A 210 1.37 2.53 2.01
C GLY A 210 1.95 1.90 3.28
N ALA A 211 2.37 0.64 3.20
CA ALA A 211 2.86 -0.13 4.35
C ALA A 211 4.30 0.21 4.75
N LEU A 212 4.54 0.35 6.05
CA LEU A 212 5.87 0.34 6.64
C LEU A 212 6.19 -1.06 7.17
N PHE A 213 7.37 -1.58 6.82
CA PHE A 213 7.82 -2.89 7.27
C PHE A 213 9.34 -2.96 7.47
N GLN A 214 9.80 -3.85 8.34
CA GLN A 214 11.21 -4.18 8.48
C GLN A 214 11.59 -5.32 7.54
N ALA A 215 12.76 -5.18 6.93
CA ALA A 215 13.39 -6.25 6.14
C ALA A 215 14.14 -7.23 7.06
N PRO A 216 14.33 -8.49 6.62
CA PRO A 216 15.12 -9.47 7.35
C PRO A 216 16.59 -9.01 7.47
N LEU A 217 17.16 -9.21 8.65
CA LEU A 217 18.60 -9.14 8.89
C LEU A 217 19.24 -10.50 8.62
N CYS A 218 18.67 -11.55 9.20
CA CYS A 218 19.08 -12.94 8.99
C CYS A 218 17.96 -13.92 9.34
N TYR A 219 18.11 -15.16 8.87
CA TYR A 219 17.16 -16.24 9.11
C TYR A 219 17.77 -17.33 10.01
N ARG A 220 16.97 -17.81 10.96
CA ARG A 220 17.18 -19.02 11.76
C ARG A 220 16.50 -20.19 11.04
N GLY A 221 17.17 -20.68 10.00
CA GLY A 221 16.67 -21.73 9.11
C GLY A 221 16.04 -21.19 7.82
N ARG A 222 15.37 -22.07 7.06
CA ARG A 222 14.75 -21.70 5.78
C ARG A 222 13.47 -20.90 6.04
N PRO A 223 13.31 -19.69 5.47
CA PRO A 223 12.05 -18.96 5.54
C PRO A 223 10.97 -19.73 4.77
N THR A 224 9.77 -19.81 5.35
CA THR A 224 8.67 -20.62 4.81
C THR A 224 7.43 -19.80 4.49
N SER A 225 7.39 -18.54 4.93
CA SER A 225 6.20 -17.70 4.87
C SER A 225 6.55 -16.23 4.60
N LEU A 226 5.58 -15.46 4.12
CA LEU A 226 5.79 -14.02 3.82
C LEU A 226 6.13 -13.20 5.07
N ILE A 227 5.63 -13.60 6.25
CA ILE A 227 5.97 -12.93 7.51
C ILE A 227 7.45 -13.06 7.85
N ASP A 228 8.17 -14.06 7.31
CA ASP A 228 9.62 -14.17 7.49
C ASP A 228 10.39 -13.11 6.69
N PHE A 229 9.76 -12.48 5.69
CA PHE A 229 10.38 -11.49 4.81
C PHE A 229 9.91 -10.06 5.06
N PHE A 230 8.68 -9.87 5.53
CA PHE A 230 8.09 -8.55 5.68
C PHE A 230 7.43 -8.41 7.04
N ASN A 231 8.14 -7.79 8.00
CA ASN A 231 7.58 -7.52 9.32
C ASN A 231 6.84 -6.18 9.33
N PHE A 232 5.51 -6.21 9.25
CA PHE A 232 4.68 -5.01 9.25
C PHE A 232 4.87 -4.19 10.53
N ARG A 233 5.04 -2.88 10.40
CA ARG A 233 5.21 -1.94 11.52
C ARG A 233 4.13 -0.86 11.56
N GLY A 234 3.44 -0.61 10.45
CA GLY A 234 2.41 0.42 10.40
C GLY A 234 2.04 0.84 8.99
N MET A 235 1.20 1.86 8.88
CA MET A 235 0.77 2.46 7.62
C MET A 235 1.18 3.92 7.57
N GLY A 236 1.94 4.31 6.55
CA GLY A 236 2.40 5.69 6.39
C GLY A 236 1.25 6.60 6.01
N ILE A 237 1.13 7.74 6.70
CA ILE A 237 0.07 8.73 6.47
C ILE A 237 0.61 10.06 5.93
N GLU A 238 1.83 10.44 6.34
CA GLU A 238 2.40 11.74 6.01
C GLU A 238 3.92 11.61 5.77
N TYR A 239 4.41 12.45 4.84
CA TYR A 239 5.83 12.76 4.72
C TYR A 239 6.04 14.26 4.72
N ALA A 240 6.73 14.78 5.73
CA ALA A 240 7.05 16.19 5.87
C ALA A 240 8.42 16.36 6.50
N LYS A 241 9.22 17.31 5.96
CA LYS A 241 10.56 17.64 6.49
C LYS A 241 11.45 16.40 6.73
N ASN A 242 11.48 15.48 5.77
CA ASN A 242 12.23 14.21 5.83
C ASN A 242 11.73 13.18 6.87
N ILE A 243 10.62 13.45 7.54
CA ILE A 243 10.00 12.52 8.48
C ILE A 243 8.80 11.85 7.83
N ILE A 244 8.78 10.52 7.88
CA ILE A 244 7.60 9.70 7.60
C ILE A 244 6.89 9.49 8.93
N LYS A 245 5.62 9.87 8.99
CA LYS A 245 4.71 9.56 10.10
C LYS A 245 3.77 8.44 9.65
N ALA A 246 3.61 7.44 10.50
CA ALA A 246 2.76 6.28 10.27
C ALA A 246 1.90 5.99 11.49
N ILE A 247 0.76 5.37 11.26
CA ILE A 247 -0.03 4.74 12.33
C ILE A 247 0.62 3.40 12.66
N SER A 248 0.85 3.14 13.94
CA SER A 248 1.55 1.93 14.38
C SER A 248 0.73 0.66 14.08
N ARG A 249 1.42 -0.48 13.98
CA ARG A 249 0.79 -1.80 13.94
C ARG A 249 -0.15 -2.02 15.13
N THR A 250 0.25 -1.60 16.33
CA THR A 250 -0.52 -1.78 17.55
C THR A 250 -1.86 -1.04 17.45
N ARG A 251 -1.83 0.25 17.07
CA ARG A 251 -3.05 1.03 16.91
C ARG A 251 -3.92 0.50 15.78
N ILE A 252 -3.34 0.04 14.67
CA ILE A 252 -4.11 -0.60 13.59
C ILE A 252 -4.85 -1.83 14.11
N ILE A 253 -4.22 -2.70 14.91
CA ILE A 253 -4.88 -3.87 15.49
C ILE A 253 -6.08 -3.46 16.35
N GLU A 254 -5.95 -2.43 17.19
CA GLU A 254 -7.07 -1.91 18.00
C GLU A 254 -8.24 -1.46 17.11
N LEU A 255 -7.97 -0.71 16.04
CA LEU A 255 -9.02 -0.26 15.10
C LEU A 255 -9.70 -1.42 14.36
N LEU A 256 -8.94 -2.50 14.08
CA LEU A 256 -9.48 -3.74 13.50
C LEU A 256 -10.34 -4.50 14.52
N GLU A 257 -10.04 -4.43 15.81
CA GLU A 257 -10.87 -5.02 16.85
C GLU A 257 -12.16 -4.22 17.07
N GLU A 258 -12.06 -2.89 17.08
CA GLU A 258 -13.22 -1.99 17.15
C GLU A 258 -14.23 -2.31 16.03
N ILE A 259 -13.79 -2.33 14.77
CA ILE A 259 -14.70 -2.62 13.63
C ILE A 259 -15.29 -4.03 13.68
N LEU A 260 -14.58 -5.01 14.26
CA LEU A 260 -15.09 -6.37 14.40
C LEU A 260 -16.09 -6.54 15.55
N GLN A 261 -16.07 -5.65 16.55
CA GLN A 261 -17.03 -5.66 17.66
C GLN A 261 -18.34 -4.93 17.34
N ASP A 262 -18.33 -4.03 16.35
CA ASP A 262 -19.52 -3.40 15.83
C ASP A 262 -20.33 -4.40 14.98
N ASP A 263 -21.11 -5.26 15.65
CA ASP A 263 -22.15 -6.11 15.07
C ASP A 263 -23.55 -5.59 15.43
#